data_AF-A0A7J8NGG5-F1
#
_entry.id   AF-A0A7J8NGG5-F1
#
_cell.length_a   1.000
_cell.length_b   1.000
_cell.length_c   1.000
_cell.angle_alpha   90.00
_cell.angle_beta   90.00
_cell.angle_gamma   90.00
#
_symmetry.space_group_name_H-M   'P 1'
#
loop_
_entity.id
_entity.type
_entity.pdbx_description
1 polymer ?
#
loop_
_entity_poly.entity_id
_entity_poly.type
_entity_poly.pdbx_seq_one_letter_code
_entity_poly.pdbx_strand_id
1 'polypeptide(L)'
;MLFKDDKQFKSAVQKYSQECRRQLKFIKNEQKRVIVRCIASPNWPGRIRANYNPVVKCLQIKMFQDEHHCSVSFKNKLVTAAMIAQYFEATIKDHPTMKLREI
;
A
#
# COMPACT_ATOMS: atom_id res chain seq x y z
N MET A 1 -10.96 -2.77 9.73
CA MET A 1 -10.77 -1.52 8.95
C MET A 1 -11.78 -1.45 7.82
N LEU A 2 -12.37 -0.28 7.59
CA LEU A 2 -13.39 -0.02 6.57
C LEU A 2 -12.91 1.07 5.60
N PHE A 3 -13.28 0.93 4.34
CA PHE A 3 -13.04 1.91 3.28
C PHE A 3 -14.35 2.18 2.56
N LYS A 4 -14.66 3.44 2.34
CA LYS A 4 -15.87 3.91 1.66
C LYS A 4 -15.99 3.30 0.26
N ASP A 5 -14.89 3.27 -0.47
CA ASP A 5 -14.83 2.81 -1.85
C ASP A 5 -13.46 2.19 -2.20
N ASP A 6 -13.39 1.61 -3.40
CA ASP A 6 -12.17 1.01 -3.95
C ASP A 6 -11.03 2.05 -4.13
N LYS A 7 -11.36 3.31 -4.39
CA LYS A 7 -10.37 4.38 -4.56
C LYS A 7 -9.67 4.67 -3.23
N GLN A 8 -10.42 4.78 -2.13
CA GLN A 8 -9.88 4.96 -0.79
C GLN A 8 -9.05 3.76 -0.36
N PHE A 9 -9.53 2.54 -0.64
CA PHE A 9 -8.77 1.32 -0.34
C PHE A 9 -7.44 1.27 -1.10
N LYS A 10 -7.46 1.51 -2.42
CA LYS A 10 -6.25 1.54 -3.24
C LYS A 10 -5.25 2.57 -2.75
N SER A 11 -5.71 3.79 -2.43
CA SER A 11 -4.86 4.84 -1.89
C SER A 11 -4.21 4.44 -0.55
N ALA A 12 -4.96 3.80 0.34
CA ALA A 12 -4.42 3.31 1.60
C ALA A 12 -3.38 2.19 1.40
N VAL A 13 -3.64 1.27 0.47
CA VAL A 13 -2.67 0.22 0.10
C VAL A 13 -1.41 0.82 -0.53
N GLN A 14 -1.52 1.87 -1.34
CA GLN A 14 -0.36 2.55 -1.92
C GLN A 14 0.50 3.23 -0.84
N LYS A 15 -0.13 3.94 0.11
CA LYS A 15 0.58 4.53 1.26
C LYS A 15 1.27 3.45 2.10
N TYR A 16 0.55 2.38 2.43
CA TYR A 16 1.13 1.25 3.16
C TYR A 16 2.31 0.62 2.40
N SER A 17 2.18 0.42 1.08
CA SER A 17 3.24 -0.08 0.19
C SER A 17 4.49 0.81 0.19
N GLN A 18 4.33 2.12 0.33
CA GLN A 18 5.43 3.08 0.50
C GLN A 18 6.10 2.93 1.86
N GLU A 19 5.33 2.94 2.96
CA GLU A 19 5.86 2.83 4.33
C GLU A 19 6.64 1.53 4.54
N CYS A 20 6.08 0.39 4.11
CA CYS A 20 6.75 -0.89 4.26
C CYS A 20 7.87 -1.11 3.22
N ARG A 21 8.07 -0.17 2.30
CA ARG A 21 9.05 -0.22 1.20
C ARG A 21 9.00 -1.52 0.42
N ARG A 22 7.80 -2.07 0.16
CA ARG A 22 7.62 -3.35 -0.54
C ARG A 22 6.73 -3.17 -1.74
N GLN A 23 7.04 -3.90 -2.80
CA GLN A 23 6.21 -3.90 -3.99
C GLN A 23 5.00 -4.80 -3.80
N LEU A 24 3.82 -4.20 -3.69
CA LEU A 24 2.55 -4.90 -3.64
C LEU A 24 1.90 -4.93 -5.03
N LYS A 25 0.99 -5.89 -5.24
CA LYS A 25 0.11 -5.94 -6.41
C LYS A 25 -1.30 -6.31 -6.01
N PHE A 26 -2.26 -5.67 -6.66
CA PHE A 26 -3.65 -6.12 -6.66
C PHE A 26 -3.75 -7.37 -7.55
N ILE A 27 -4.24 -8.46 -6.98
CA ILE A 27 -4.67 -9.63 -7.76
C ILE A 27 -6.05 -9.32 -8.34
N LYS A 28 -6.38 -9.91 -9.50
CA LYS A 28 -7.68 -9.78 -10.19
C LYS A 28 -8.80 -9.47 -9.19
N ASN A 29 -9.30 -8.26 -9.29
CA ASN A 29 -10.37 -7.75 -8.45
C ASN A 29 -11.67 -8.45 -8.89
N GLU A 30 -12.14 -9.42 -8.12
CA GLU A 30 -13.52 -9.87 -8.26
C GLU A 30 -14.40 -8.70 -7.79
N GLN A 31 -15.54 -8.44 -8.43
CA GLN A 31 -16.34 -7.21 -8.18
C GLN A 31 -16.62 -6.90 -6.70
N LYS A 32 -16.59 -7.91 -5.81
CA LYS A 32 -16.84 -7.77 -4.38
C LYS A 32 -15.64 -8.15 -3.49
N ARG A 33 -14.50 -8.56 -4.07
CA ARG A 33 -13.33 -9.05 -3.33
C ARG A 33 -12.03 -8.54 -3.95
N VAL A 34 -11.29 -7.79 -3.13
CA VAL A 34 -9.96 -7.29 -3.45
C VAL A 34 -8.91 -8.09 -2.66
N ILE A 35 -7.88 -8.56 -3.37
CA ILE A 35 -6.72 -9.23 -2.75
C ILE A 35 -5.46 -8.48 -3.14
N VAL A 36 -4.64 -8.14 -2.15
CA VAL A 36 -3.32 -7.53 -2.34
C VAL A 36 -2.26 -8.50 -1.85
N ARG A 37 -1.22 -8.74 -2.66
CA ARG A 37 -0.06 -9.55 -2.26
C ARG A 37 1.25 -8.84 -2.53
N CYS A 38 2.28 -9.23 -1.79
CA CYS A 38 3.65 -8.88 -2.14
C CYS A 38 4.08 -9.56 -3.45
N ILE A 39 4.83 -8.85 -4.30
CA ILE A 39 5.40 -9.43 -5.53
C ILE A 39 6.58 -10.34 -5.23
N ALA A 40 7.44 -9.95 -4.28
CA ALA A 40 8.65 -10.68 -3.92
C ALA A 40 8.38 -12.00 -3.17
N SER A 41 7.15 -12.19 -2.66
CA SER A 41 6.75 -13.41 -1.94
C SER A 41 5.45 -13.96 -2.51
N PRO A 42 5.46 -14.53 -3.74
CA PRO A 42 4.24 -14.96 -4.43
C PRO A 42 3.54 -16.16 -3.78
N ASN A 43 4.29 -17.01 -3.09
CA ASN A 43 3.81 -18.20 -2.37
C ASN A 43 3.46 -17.91 -0.91
N TRP A 44 3.66 -16.67 -0.45
CA TRP A 44 3.42 -16.32 0.93
C TRP A 44 1.90 -16.17 1.20
N PRO A 45 1.37 -16.73 2.32
CA PRO A 45 -0.07 -16.70 2.61
C PRO A 45 -0.59 -15.30 2.88
N GLY A 46 0.28 -14.43 3.37
CA GLY A 46 -0.13 -13.14 3.86
C GLY A 46 -0.45 -12.18 2.74
N ARG A 47 -1.64 -11.65 2.88
CA ARG A 47 -2.32 -10.87 1.85
C ARG A 47 -3.33 -10.01 2.56
N ILE A 48 -3.50 -8.82 2.05
CA ILE A 48 -4.62 -7.99 2.44
C ILE A 48 -5.82 -8.53 1.66
N ARG A 49 -6.84 -9.02 2.36
CA ARG A 49 -8.12 -9.36 1.74
C ARG A 49 -9.17 -8.40 2.24
N ALA A 50 -9.86 -7.78 1.31
CA ALA A 50 -10.97 -6.89 1.59
C ALA A 50 -12.18 -7.27 0.75
N ASN A 51 -13.36 -7.31 1.39
CA ASN A 51 -14.61 -7.66 0.74
C ASN A 51 -15.62 -6.53 0.92
N TYR A 52 -16.48 -6.30 -0.07
CA TYR A 52 -17.60 -5.38 0.10
C TYR A 52 -18.58 -5.97 1.12
N ASN A 53 -18.90 -5.19 2.16
CA ASN A 53 -19.89 -5.52 3.15
C ASN A 53 -21.18 -4.74 2.83
N PRO A 54 -22.28 -5.42 2.45
CA PRO A 54 -23.52 -4.75 2.05
C PRO A 54 -24.25 -4.06 3.21
N VAL A 55 -24.02 -4.50 4.46
CA VAL A 55 -24.67 -3.92 5.65
C VAL A 55 -24.13 -2.51 5.91
N VAL A 56 -22.81 -2.38 5.95
CA VAL A 56 -22.13 -1.08 6.18
C VAL A 56 -21.81 -0.34 4.88
N LYS A 57 -22.17 -0.90 3.72
CA LYS A 57 -21.94 -0.35 2.38
C LYS A 57 -20.50 0.13 2.13
N CYS A 58 -19.52 -0.63 2.64
CA CYS A 58 -18.09 -0.30 2.60
C CYS A 58 -17.26 -1.53 2.23
N LEU A 59 -16.05 -1.30 1.70
CA LEU A 59 -15.04 -2.34 1.57
C LEU A 59 -14.38 -2.59 2.94
N GLN A 60 -14.50 -3.79 3.46
CA GLN A 60 -13.99 -4.18 4.78
C GLN A 60 -12.79 -5.11 4.65
N ILE A 61 -11.68 -4.79 5.31
CA ILE A 61 -10.57 -5.74 5.48
C ILE A 61 -11.05 -6.91 6.33
N LYS A 62 -10.97 -8.12 5.76
CA LYS A 62 -11.27 -9.39 6.44
C LYS A 62 -10.01 -10.10 6.92
N MET A 63 -8.89 -9.87 6.26
CA MET A 63 -7.60 -10.47 6.61
C MET A 63 -6.50 -9.46 6.30
N PHE A 64 -5.61 -9.26 7.26
CA PHE A 64 -4.40 -8.48 7.12
C PHE A 64 -3.29 -9.22 7.85
N GLN A 65 -2.25 -9.59 7.11
CA GLN A 65 -1.07 -10.25 7.64
C GLN A 65 0.13 -9.46 7.11
N ASP A 66 0.96 -8.99 8.04
CA ASP A 66 2.05 -8.03 7.79
C ASP A 66 3.45 -8.68 7.89
N GLU A 67 3.52 -9.98 8.20
CA GLU A 67 4.79 -10.70 8.39
C GLU A 67 5.51 -11.02 7.07
N HIS A 68 6.26 -10.06 6.57
CA HIS A 68 7.01 -10.25 5.34
C HIS A 68 8.38 -10.92 5.57
N HIS A 69 8.65 -11.97 4.80
CA HIS A 69 9.96 -12.64 4.73
C HIS A 69 10.81 -12.16 3.53
N CYS A 70 10.37 -11.11 2.84
CA CYS A 70 11.08 -10.50 1.73
C CYS A 70 11.79 -9.21 2.15
N SER A 71 12.92 -8.95 1.50
CA SER A 71 13.63 -7.68 1.58
C SER A 71 12.78 -6.52 1.05
N VAL A 72 13.11 -5.31 1.49
CA VAL A 72 12.57 -4.07 0.93
C VAL A 72 12.95 -3.93 -0.55
N SER A 73 12.13 -3.21 -1.32
CA SER A 73 12.31 -2.96 -2.74
C SER A 73 12.35 -1.46 -3.02
N PHE A 74 13.37 -1.04 -3.76
CA PHE A 74 13.47 0.31 -4.32
C PHE A 74 12.64 0.50 -5.59
N LYS A 75 12.10 -0.60 -6.15
CA LYS A 75 11.19 -0.56 -7.29
C LYS A 75 9.77 -0.81 -6.79
N ASN A 76 8.91 0.20 -6.87
CA ASN A 76 7.52 0.08 -6.46
C ASN A 76 6.55 0.76 -7.42
N LYS A 77 5.89 -0.03 -8.28
CA LYS A 77 4.92 0.50 -9.28
C LYS A 77 3.68 1.14 -8.66
N LEU A 78 3.39 0.88 -7.38
CA LEU A 78 2.27 1.49 -6.68
C LEU A 78 2.58 2.87 -6.11
N VAL A 79 3.86 3.22 -6.02
CA VAL A 79 4.35 4.49 -5.48
C VAL A 79 4.76 5.37 -6.65
N THR A 80 4.20 6.57 -6.73
CA THR A 80 4.50 7.53 -7.79
C THR A 80 5.48 8.59 -7.30
N ALA A 81 6.14 9.28 -8.23
CA ALA A 81 7.04 10.39 -7.89
C ALA A 81 6.31 11.49 -7.08
N ALA A 82 5.04 11.76 -7.41
CA ALA A 82 4.23 12.73 -6.66
C ALA A 82 3.99 12.31 -5.20
N MET A 83 3.78 11.02 -4.94
CA MET A 83 3.64 10.51 -3.57
C MET A 83 4.95 10.63 -2.77
N ILE A 84 6.08 10.34 -3.42
CA ILE A 84 7.40 10.50 -2.81
C ILE A 84 7.63 11.97 -2.48
N ALA A 85 7.35 12.89 -3.41
CA ALA A 85 7.47 14.32 -3.19
C ALA A 85 6.60 14.79 -2.02
N GLN A 86 5.33 14.36 -1.93
CA GLN A 86 4.44 14.69 -0.81
C GLN A 86 4.96 14.17 0.54
N TYR A 87 5.57 12.98 0.55
CA TYR A 87 6.11 12.39 1.76
C TYR A 87 7.31 13.16 2.32
N PHE A 88 8.20 13.60 1.43
CA PHE A 88 9.38 14.38 1.83
C PHE A 88 9.11 15.89 1.91
N GLU A 89 7.93 16.38 1.51
CA GLU A 89 7.63 17.80 1.44
C GLU A 89 7.86 18.52 2.77
N ALA A 90 7.33 17.97 3.87
CA ALA A 90 7.52 18.55 5.21
C ALA A 90 9.00 18.54 5.62
N THR A 91 9.67 17.40 5.44
CA THR A 91 11.10 17.25 5.79
C THR A 91 11.99 18.22 5.02
N ILE A 92 11.73 18.42 3.73
CA ILE A 92 12.50 19.35 2.89
C ILE A 92 12.22 20.80 3.30
N LYS A 93 10.97 21.14 3.66
CA LYS A 93 10.63 22.49 4.16
C LYS A 93 11.30 22.80 5.49
N ASP A 94 11.35 21.84 6.40
CA ASP A 94 11.98 22.00 7.72
C ASP A 94 13.51 21.98 7.64
N HIS A 95 14.06 21.27 6.65
CA HIS A 95 15.51 21.12 6.42
C HIS A 95 15.90 21.46 4.97
N PRO A 96 15.91 22.75 4.58
CA PRO A 96 16.15 23.16 3.20
C PRO A 96 17.56 22.83 2.66
N THR A 97 18.51 22.55 3.56
CA THR A 97 19.89 22.14 3.21
C THR A 97 20.10 20.62 3.23
N MET A 98 19.03 19.83 3.38
CA MET A 98 19.08 18.37 3.36
C MET A 98 19.73 17.88 2.06
N LYS A 99 20.74 17.01 2.17
CA LYS A 99 21.39 16.44 0.99
C LYS A 99 20.52 15.32 0.43
N LEU A 100 20.56 15.14 -0.90
CA LEU A 100 19.85 14.05 -1.58
C LEU A 100 20.15 12.66 -1.01
N ARG A 101 21.34 12.44 -0.44
CA ARG A 101 21.72 11.17 0.20
C ARG A 101 21.01 10.89 1.53
N GLU A 102 20.36 11.90 2.10
CA GLU A 102 19.64 11.83 3.37
C GLU A 102 18.13 11.55 3.15
N ILE A 103 17.69 11.55 1.88
CA ILE A 103 16.35 11.17 1.40
C ILE A 103 16.35 9.67 1.05
#